data_AF-A0A834CD35-F1
#
_entry.id   AF-A0A834CD35-F1
#
_cell.length_a   1.000
_cell.length_b   1.000
_cell.length_c   1.000
_cell.angle_alpha   90.00
_cell.angle_beta   90.00
_cell.angle_gamma   90.00
#
_symmetry.space_group_name_H-M   'P 1'
#
loop_
_entity.id
_entity.type
_entity.pdbx_description
1 polymer ?
#
loop_
_entity_poly.entity_id
_entity_poly.type
_entity_poly.pdbx_seq_one_letter_code
_entity_poly.pdbx_strand_id
1 'polypeptide(L)'
;MNTTFWNETVGVCPAGSVCWEEGNQTVTQMNQTWTNNLERCKHIFANIQWSDLAVGLLLLALSLLVLCMCLILIVKLLNSMLKGQVAVVIKKVLNTDFPFPFGWVTGYIAILVGAGMTFIVQSSSVFTSAITPLVGIGVISLERAYPLTLGSNIGTTTTSILAAMASPGETLAQSLQIALCHFFFNIFGIIIWYPIPFMRLPIRLARGLGNRTAKYRWFAILYLILCFLVIPLSVFGLSVAGWQVLVGVGVPIITLIVITVIINVMQSRSPRFLPKVLRNWEFLPKPLHSMKPWDAAVTKSTLFCGRYCCGCCKCSSCCRKDEEEGEVSRRSSKSLEGHDNPALSMDGDKKEENTNF
;
A
#
# COMPACT_ATOMS: atom_id res chain seq x y z
N MET A 1 46.20 -25.42 10.12
CA MET A 1 46.59 -26.31 11.23
C MET A 1 47.00 -25.41 12.37
N ASN A 2 46.26 -25.42 13.48
CA ASN A 2 46.68 -24.76 14.72
C ASN A 2 47.04 -25.88 15.69
N THR A 3 48.31 -26.01 16.03
CA THR A 3 48.80 -26.91 17.08
C THR A 3 48.78 -26.13 18.39
N THR A 4 47.88 -26.51 19.29
CA THR A 4 47.84 -25.96 20.65
C THR A 4 48.60 -26.85 21.59
N PHE A 5 49.59 -26.28 22.28
CA PHE A 5 50.36 -26.94 23.35
C PHE A 5 49.67 -26.72 24.69
N TRP A 6 49.45 -27.79 25.43
CA TRP A 6 48.98 -27.72 26.81
C TRP A 6 49.71 -28.74 27.66
N ASN A 7 50.00 -28.36 28.90
CA ASN A 7 50.66 -29.23 29.88
C ASN A 7 49.57 -29.93 30.70
N GLU A 8 49.61 -31.26 30.72
CA GLU A 8 48.70 -32.07 31.52
C GLU A 8 49.50 -32.77 32.63
N THR A 9 48.93 -32.81 33.85
CA THR A 9 49.49 -33.50 35.01
C THR A 9 48.98 -34.94 35.05
N VAL A 10 49.87 -35.91 34.87
CA VAL A 10 49.50 -37.33 34.84
C VAL A 10 49.97 -38.00 36.13
N GLY A 11 49.11 -38.78 36.78
CA GLY A 11 49.37 -39.46 38.06
C GLY A 11 50.19 -40.75 37.97
N VAL A 12 50.91 -40.96 36.86
CA VAL A 12 51.75 -42.13 36.61
C VAL A 12 53.11 -41.63 36.12
N CYS A 13 54.16 -41.91 36.87
CA CYS A 13 55.53 -41.45 36.60
C CYS A 13 56.29 -42.51 35.76
N PRO A 14 56.46 -42.32 34.44
CA PRO A 14 57.27 -43.21 33.63
C PRO A 14 58.78 -43.01 33.90
N ALA A 15 59.54 -44.10 33.75
CA ALA A 15 60.98 -44.12 33.99
C ALA A 15 61.72 -43.08 33.12
N GLY A 16 62.45 -42.17 33.77
CA GLY A 16 63.25 -41.12 33.12
C GLY A 16 62.60 -39.74 33.06
N SER A 17 61.40 -39.55 33.64
CA SER A 17 60.74 -38.24 33.75
C SER A 17 60.95 -37.59 35.14
N VAL A 18 60.91 -36.25 35.18
CA VAL A 18 61.03 -35.48 36.43
C VAL A 18 59.66 -35.42 37.10
N CYS A 19 59.49 -36.16 38.17
CA CYS A 19 58.24 -36.26 38.93
C CYS A 19 58.40 -35.63 40.33
N TRP A 20 57.33 -35.06 40.86
CA TRP A 20 57.26 -34.56 42.24
C TRP A 20 56.00 -35.10 42.93
N GLU A 21 56.03 -35.14 44.26
CA GLU A 21 54.90 -35.62 45.08
C GLU A 21 54.01 -34.45 45.48
N GLU A 22 52.73 -34.55 45.16
CA GLU A 22 51.71 -33.58 45.57
C GLU A 22 50.58 -34.37 46.28
N GLY A 23 50.67 -34.46 47.60
CA GLY A 23 49.80 -35.31 48.41
C GLY A 23 50.18 -36.80 48.31
N ASN A 24 49.21 -37.68 48.06
CA ASN A 24 49.39 -39.14 47.99
C ASN A 24 49.61 -39.66 46.55
N GLN A 25 49.93 -38.75 45.62
CA GLN A 25 50.10 -39.03 44.19
C GLN A 25 51.42 -38.45 43.67
N THR A 26 52.11 -39.21 42.82
CA THR A 26 53.27 -38.74 42.06
C THR A 26 52.79 -38.19 40.72
N VAL A 27 53.10 -36.92 40.45
CA VAL A 27 52.67 -36.22 39.24
C VAL A 27 53.86 -35.86 38.36
N THR A 28 53.65 -35.91 37.04
CA THR A 28 54.58 -35.39 36.03
C THR A 28 53.84 -34.53 35.02
N GLN A 29 54.49 -33.47 34.54
CA GLN A 29 53.99 -32.71 33.40
C GLN A 29 54.40 -33.40 32.09
N MET A 30 53.44 -33.65 31.21
CA MET A 30 53.71 -34.12 29.85
C MET A 30 53.20 -33.11 28.82
N ASN A 31 54.01 -32.87 27.79
CA ASN A 31 53.62 -32.05 26.65
C ASN A 31 52.95 -32.95 25.61
N GLN A 32 51.61 -32.91 25.53
CA GLN A 32 50.88 -33.55 24.44
C GLN A 32 50.60 -32.55 23.32
N THR A 33 50.86 -32.96 22.08
CA THR A 33 50.47 -32.21 20.88
C THR A 33 49.22 -32.84 20.27
N TRP A 34 48.09 -32.13 20.36
CA TRP A 34 46.86 -32.48 19.65
C TRP A 34 46.75 -31.69 18.35
N THR A 35 46.66 -32.39 17.22
CA THR A 35 46.34 -31.76 15.92
C THR A 35 44.84 -31.62 15.79
N ASN A 36 44.30 -30.43 16.09
CA ASN A 36 42.92 -30.12 15.74
C ASN A 36 42.81 -29.97 14.21
N ASN A 37 42.30 -31.00 13.55
CA ASN A 37 41.75 -30.91 12.21
C ASN A 37 40.46 -30.08 12.30
N LEU A 38 40.58 -28.75 12.39
CA LEU A 38 39.42 -27.88 12.19
C LEU A 38 38.92 -28.13 10.76
N GLU A 39 37.83 -28.87 10.63
CA GLU A 39 37.06 -28.90 9.39
C GLU A 39 36.81 -27.47 8.96
N ARG A 40 37.22 -27.11 7.73
CA ARG A 40 36.88 -25.79 7.18
C ARG A 40 35.37 -25.64 7.23
N CYS A 41 34.89 -24.53 7.78
CA CYS A 41 33.46 -24.25 7.83
C CYS A 41 32.86 -24.38 6.42
N LYS A 42 31.77 -25.13 6.27
CA LYS A 42 31.09 -25.39 4.98
C LYS A 42 30.26 -24.19 4.53
N HIS A 43 30.87 -23.02 4.37
CA HIS A 43 30.22 -21.85 3.76
C HIS A 43 30.62 -21.72 2.29
N ILE A 44 29.73 -21.13 1.48
CA ILE A 44 29.88 -20.98 0.02
C ILE A 44 31.22 -20.31 -0.37
N PHE A 45 31.78 -19.46 0.51
CA PHE A 45 33.05 -18.74 0.28
C PHE A 45 34.26 -19.33 1.01
N ALA A 46 34.20 -20.56 1.53
CA ALA A 46 35.24 -21.15 2.41
C ALA A 46 36.63 -21.34 1.77
N ASN A 47 36.71 -21.33 0.44
CA ASN A 47 37.96 -21.50 -0.30
C ASN A 47 38.43 -20.21 -1.00
N ILE A 48 37.80 -19.07 -0.73
CA ILE A 48 38.08 -17.80 -1.42
C ILE A 48 38.80 -16.85 -0.45
N GLN A 49 40.00 -16.37 -0.82
CA GLN A 49 40.82 -15.43 -0.02
C GLN A 49 40.36 -13.96 -0.15
N TRP A 50 39.06 -13.69 -0.07
CA TRP A 50 38.55 -12.32 -0.11
C TRP A 50 38.45 -11.73 1.31
N SER A 51 38.44 -10.41 1.42
CA SER A 51 38.15 -9.75 2.69
C SER A 51 36.68 -9.94 3.06
N ASP A 52 36.40 -10.03 4.37
CA ASP A 52 35.04 -10.22 4.90
C ASP A 52 34.06 -9.14 4.40
N LEU A 53 34.56 -7.90 4.24
CA LEU A 53 33.80 -6.78 3.68
C LEU A 53 33.42 -7.00 2.21
N ALA A 54 34.32 -7.56 1.39
CA ALA A 54 34.03 -7.85 -0.02
C ALA A 54 32.99 -8.97 -0.16
N VAL A 55 33.10 -10.02 0.67
CA VAL A 55 32.11 -11.11 0.72
C VAL A 55 30.75 -10.59 1.17
N GLY A 56 30.72 -9.72 2.19
CA GLY A 56 29.51 -9.08 2.68
C GLY A 56 28.81 -8.21 1.63
N LEU A 57 29.57 -7.37 0.92
CA LEU A 57 29.02 -6.53 -0.16
C LEU A 57 28.51 -7.35 -1.34
N LEU A 58 29.22 -8.42 -1.72
CA LEU A 58 28.75 -9.34 -2.78
C LEU A 58 27.43 -10.02 -2.39
N LEU A 59 27.35 -10.55 -1.17
CA LEU A 59 26.13 -11.18 -0.66
C LEU A 59 24.96 -10.21 -0.58
N LEU A 60 25.19 -8.96 -0.16
CA LEU A 60 24.18 -7.92 -0.13
C LEU A 60 23.70 -7.54 -1.53
N ALA A 61 24.61 -7.39 -2.49
CA ALA A 61 24.26 -7.11 -3.87
C ALA A 61 23.42 -8.25 -4.48
N LEU A 62 23.82 -9.50 -4.23
CA LEU A 62 23.13 -10.69 -4.74
C LEU A 62 21.75 -10.86 -4.10
N SER A 63 21.60 -10.62 -2.80
CA SER A 63 20.30 -10.67 -2.11
C SER A 63 19.36 -9.57 -2.61
N LEU A 64 19.86 -8.35 -2.81
CA LEU A 64 19.08 -7.24 -3.38
C LEU A 64 18.62 -7.57 -4.82
N LEU A 65 19.50 -8.15 -5.65
CA LEU A 65 19.17 -8.53 -7.02
C LEU A 65 18.10 -9.63 -7.05
N VAL A 66 18.26 -10.68 -6.24
CA VAL A 66 17.26 -11.77 -6.13
C VAL A 66 15.92 -11.22 -5.63
N LEU A 67 15.92 -10.34 -4.62
CA LEU A 67 14.72 -9.69 -4.11
C LEU A 67 14.04 -8.84 -5.19
N CYS A 68 14.79 -7.99 -5.90
CA CYS A 68 14.28 -7.17 -6.98
C CYS A 68 13.71 -8.01 -8.13
N MET A 69 14.41 -9.06 -8.56
CA MET A 69 13.94 -9.97 -9.61
C MET A 69 12.67 -10.71 -9.16
N CYS A 70 12.63 -11.20 -7.92
CA CYS A 70 11.46 -11.84 -7.34
C CYS A 70 10.26 -10.89 -7.34
N LEU A 71 10.44 -9.65 -6.90
CA LEU A 71 9.38 -8.64 -6.89
C LEU A 71 8.87 -8.33 -8.31
N ILE A 72 9.77 -8.17 -9.29
CA ILE A 72 9.40 -7.90 -10.69
C ILE A 72 8.66 -9.10 -11.30
N LEU A 73 9.13 -10.32 -11.06
CA LEU A 73 8.50 -11.54 -11.55
C LEU A 73 7.12 -11.74 -10.92
N ILE A 74 6.99 -11.51 -9.61
CA ILE A 74 5.69 -11.48 -8.94
C ILE A 74 4.80 -10.46 -9.65
N VAL A 75 5.18 -9.18 -9.74
CA VAL A 75 4.35 -8.15 -10.40
C VAL A 75 3.97 -8.52 -11.84
N LYS A 76 4.88 -9.11 -12.62
CA LYS A 76 4.60 -9.55 -14.00
C LYS A 76 3.65 -10.75 -14.04
N LEU A 77 3.83 -11.75 -13.19
CA LEU A 77 2.95 -12.92 -13.10
C LEU A 77 1.56 -12.49 -12.67
N LEU A 78 1.46 -11.59 -11.69
CA LEU A 78 0.19 -11.02 -11.24
C LEU A 78 -0.50 -10.27 -12.40
N ASN A 79 0.19 -9.36 -13.08
CA ASN A 79 -0.37 -8.64 -14.23
C ASN A 79 -0.75 -9.56 -15.40
N SER A 80 -0.02 -10.65 -15.62
CA SER A 80 -0.30 -11.63 -16.68
C SER A 80 -1.51 -12.51 -16.34
N MET A 81 -1.65 -12.95 -15.09
CA MET A 81 -2.78 -13.78 -14.64
C MET A 81 -4.09 -13.01 -14.65
N LEU A 82 -4.03 -11.72 -14.36
CA LEU A 82 -5.21 -10.87 -14.20
C LEU A 82 -5.77 -10.33 -15.51
N LYS A 83 -4.94 -10.18 -16.55
CA LYS A 83 -5.41 -9.93 -17.93
C LYS A 83 -6.14 -11.13 -18.56
N GLY A 84 -6.06 -12.31 -17.93
CA GLY A 84 -6.67 -13.56 -18.40
C GLY A 84 -8.06 -13.83 -17.82
N GLN A 85 -8.24 -15.05 -17.29
CA GLN A 85 -9.54 -15.62 -16.91
C GLN A 85 -10.24 -14.87 -15.76
N VAL A 86 -9.48 -14.25 -14.84
CA VAL A 86 -10.04 -13.55 -13.68
C VAL A 86 -10.85 -12.32 -14.10
N ALA A 87 -10.33 -11.50 -15.01
CA ALA A 87 -11.07 -10.35 -15.53
C ALA A 87 -12.34 -10.79 -16.29
N VAL A 88 -12.30 -11.93 -16.99
CA VAL A 88 -13.45 -12.49 -17.70
C VAL A 88 -14.53 -13.00 -16.74
N VAL A 89 -14.15 -13.68 -15.65
CA VAL A 89 -15.09 -14.14 -14.62
C VAL A 89 -15.69 -12.95 -13.88
N ILE A 90 -14.88 -11.98 -13.50
CA ILE A 90 -15.33 -10.73 -12.87
C ILE A 90 -16.32 -10.01 -13.80
N LYS A 91 -16.00 -9.89 -15.10
CA LYS A 91 -16.91 -9.29 -16.09
C LYS A 91 -18.22 -10.05 -16.21
N LYS A 92 -18.17 -11.39 -16.31
CA LYS A 92 -19.37 -12.24 -16.47
C LYS A 92 -20.28 -12.16 -15.24
N VAL A 93 -19.71 -12.20 -14.05
CA VAL A 93 -20.47 -12.17 -12.80
C VAL A 93 -20.98 -10.75 -12.48
N LEU A 94 -20.25 -9.70 -12.85
CA LEU A 94 -20.64 -8.31 -12.54
C LEU A 94 -21.53 -7.64 -13.58
N ASN A 95 -21.45 -8.02 -14.87
CA ASN A 95 -22.41 -7.56 -15.88
C ASN A 95 -23.75 -8.32 -15.84
N THR A 96 -23.89 -9.29 -14.93
CA THR A 96 -25.20 -9.87 -14.64
C THR A 96 -25.94 -8.88 -13.73
N ASP A 97 -26.44 -7.80 -14.34
CA ASP A 97 -27.32 -6.86 -13.67
C ASP A 97 -28.64 -7.57 -13.38
N PHE A 98 -28.90 -7.87 -12.10
CA PHE A 98 -30.20 -8.38 -11.69
C PHE A 98 -31.24 -7.26 -11.88
N PRO A 99 -32.33 -7.50 -12.61
CA PRO A 99 -33.38 -6.50 -12.80
C PRO A 99 -34.04 -6.13 -11.45
N PHE A 100 -34.68 -4.96 -11.43
CA PHE A 100 -35.48 -4.50 -10.29
C PHE A 100 -36.49 -5.59 -9.88
N PRO A 101 -36.63 -5.92 -8.57
CA PRO A 101 -36.19 -5.19 -7.37
C PRO A 101 -34.86 -5.65 -6.73
N PHE A 102 -34.11 -6.57 -7.34
CA PHE A 102 -32.93 -7.21 -6.72
C PHE A 102 -31.59 -6.53 -7.04
N GLY A 103 -31.59 -5.30 -7.54
CA GLY A 103 -30.37 -4.58 -7.89
C GLY A 103 -29.38 -4.41 -6.71
N TRP A 104 -29.86 -4.38 -5.47
CA TRP A 104 -29.02 -4.33 -4.27
C TRP A 104 -28.18 -5.60 -4.06
N VAL A 105 -28.71 -6.76 -4.46
CA VAL A 105 -28.07 -8.09 -4.33
C VAL A 105 -26.77 -8.14 -5.14
N THR A 106 -26.74 -7.45 -6.29
CA THR A 106 -25.59 -7.39 -7.18
C THR A 106 -24.32 -6.91 -6.45
N GLY A 107 -24.46 -5.98 -5.51
CA GLY A 107 -23.35 -5.46 -4.73
C GLY A 107 -22.85 -6.43 -3.66
N TYR A 108 -23.76 -7.19 -3.04
CA TYR A 108 -23.38 -8.24 -2.09
C TYR A 108 -22.73 -9.44 -2.79
N ILE A 109 -23.20 -9.79 -4.00
CA ILE A 109 -22.54 -10.77 -4.86
C ILE A 109 -21.13 -10.30 -5.20
N ALA A 110 -20.94 -9.01 -5.52
CA ALA A 110 -19.61 -8.45 -5.76
C ALA A 110 -18.69 -8.56 -4.52
N ILE A 111 -19.22 -8.37 -3.31
CA ILE A 111 -18.48 -8.61 -2.06
C ILE A 111 -18.07 -10.09 -1.95
N LEU A 112 -18.99 -11.03 -2.17
CA LEU A 112 -18.69 -12.46 -2.10
C LEU A 112 -17.67 -12.89 -3.15
N VAL A 113 -17.78 -12.37 -4.37
CA VAL A 113 -16.81 -12.62 -5.45
C VAL A 113 -15.43 -12.08 -5.06
N GLY A 114 -15.35 -10.85 -4.53
CA GLY A 114 -14.09 -10.28 -4.07
C GLY A 114 -13.45 -11.11 -2.94
N ALA A 115 -14.26 -11.58 -1.99
CA ALA A 115 -13.80 -12.43 -0.90
C ALA A 115 -13.29 -13.79 -1.41
N GLY A 116 -14.06 -14.47 -2.26
CA GLY A 116 -13.68 -15.76 -2.83
C GLY A 116 -12.44 -15.67 -3.73
N MET A 117 -12.37 -14.66 -4.58
CA MET A 117 -11.20 -14.41 -5.43
C MET A 117 -9.94 -14.17 -4.60
N THR A 118 -10.05 -13.39 -3.53
CA THR A 118 -8.91 -13.11 -2.65
C THR A 118 -8.53 -14.32 -1.80
N PHE A 119 -9.50 -15.14 -1.39
CA PHE A 119 -9.23 -16.41 -0.71
C PHE A 119 -8.44 -17.37 -1.61
N ILE A 120 -8.81 -17.51 -2.89
CA ILE A 120 -8.14 -18.38 -3.85
C ILE A 120 -6.73 -17.88 -4.15
N VAL A 121 -6.59 -16.58 -4.41
CA VAL A 121 -5.30 -15.96 -4.79
C VAL A 121 -4.42 -15.69 -3.56
N GLN A 122 -4.99 -15.73 -2.36
CA GLN A 122 -4.38 -15.35 -1.07
C GLN A 122 -3.70 -13.98 -1.05
N SER A 123 -4.05 -13.09 -1.98
CA SER A 123 -3.41 -11.79 -2.10
C SER A 123 -4.38 -10.71 -2.55
N SER A 124 -4.67 -9.78 -1.65
CA SER A 124 -5.53 -8.62 -1.91
C SER A 124 -4.83 -7.53 -2.73
N SER A 125 -3.49 -7.43 -2.67
CA SER A 125 -2.72 -6.51 -3.52
C SER A 125 -2.79 -6.91 -4.99
N VAL A 126 -2.77 -8.21 -5.27
CA VAL A 126 -2.99 -8.78 -6.60
C VAL A 126 -4.38 -8.40 -7.09
N PHE A 127 -5.40 -8.73 -6.30
CA PHE A 127 -6.78 -8.46 -6.67
C PHE A 127 -7.05 -6.98 -6.95
N THR A 128 -6.58 -6.08 -6.09
CA THR A 128 -6.75 -4.63 -6.27
C THR A 128 -5.96 -4.09 -7.47
N SER A 129 -4.75 -4.61 -7.72
CA SER A 129 -3.96 -4.30 -8.92
C SER A 129 -4.61 -4.77 -10.23
N ALA A 130 -5.43 -5.84 -10.18
CA ALA A 130 -6.20 -6.33 -11.32
C ALA A 130 -7.33 -5.39 -11.70
N ILE A 131 -8.08 -4.95 -10.69
CA ILE A 131 -9.31 -4.19 -10.88
C ILE A 131 -8.99 -2.74 -11.23
N THR A 132 -7.90 -2.17 -10.72
CA THR A 132 -7.56 -0.76 -10.93
C THR A 132 -7.42 -0.39 -12.42
N PRO A 133 -6.68 -1.13 -13.26
CA PRO A 133 -6.65 -0.89 -14.71
C PRO A 133 -8.00 -1.09 -15.38
N LEU A 134 -8.79 -2.09 -14.97
CA LEU A 134 -10.13 -2.37 -15.53
C LEU A 134 -11.11 -1.22 -15.26
N VAL A 135 -10.99 -0.57 -14.09
CA VAL A 135 -11.71 0.67 -13.78
C VAL A 135 -11.19 1.83 -14.62
N GLY A 136 -9.87 1.92 -14.80
CA GLY A 136 -9.23 2.95 -15.62
C GLY A 136 -9.65 2.92 -17.10
N ILE A 137 -9.89 1.74 -17.67
CA ILE A 137 -10.39 1.57 -19.04
C ILE A 137 -11.93 1.52 -19.14
N GLY A 138 -12.65 1.70 -18.03
CA GLY A 138 -14.11 1.72 -18.00
C GLY A 138 -14.81 0.36 -18.11
N VAL A 139 -14.07 -0.76 -18.04
CA VAL A 139 -14.64 -2.12 -18.08
C VAL A 139 -15.41 -2.43 -16.80
N ILE A 140 -14.98 -1.89 -15.66
CA ILE A 140 -15.67 -2.00 -14.37
C ILE A 140 -15.95 -0.59 -13.87
N SER A 141 -17.20 -0.29 -13.49
CA SER A 141 -17.51 1.01 -12.89
C SER A 141 -16.92 1.14 -11.49
N LEU A 142 -16.64 2.37 -11.05
CA LEU A 142 -16.12 2.65 -9.70
C LEU A 142 -17.08 2.13 -8.61
N GLU A 143 -18.38 2.19 -8.88
CA GLU A 143 -19.46 1.69 -8.05
C GLU A 143 -19.44 0.17 -7.87
N ARG A 144 -18.92 -0.57 -8.86
CA ARG A 144 -18.71 -2.03 -8.81
C ARG A 144 -17.36 -2.38 -8.18
N ALA A 145 -16.33 -1.56 -8.38
CA ALA A 145 -15.01 -1.76 -7.80
C ALA A 145 -14.98 -1.64 -6.26
N TYR A 146 -15.84 -0.76 -5.70
CA TYR A 146 -15.93 -0.57 -4.25
C TYR A 146 -16.35 -1.85 -3.49
N PRO A 147 -17.52 -2.49 -3.77
CA PRO A 147 -17.90 -3.73 -3.09
C PRO A 147 -16.94 -4.89 -3.35
N LEU A 148 -16.32 -4.99 -4.54
CA LEU A 148 -15.26 -5.98 -4.80
C LEU A 148 -14.08 -5.80 -3.84
N THR A 149 -13.65 -4.56 -3.61
CA THR A 149 -12.54 -4.24 -2.71
C THR A 149 -12.89 -4.56 -1.26
N LEU A 150 -14.13 -4.26 -0.83
CA LEU A 150 -14.62 -4.66 0.50
C LEU A 150 -14.61 -6.18 0.66
N GLY A 151 -15.05 -6.91 -0.37
CA GLY A 151 -14.95 -8.36 -0.44
C GLY A 151 -13.51 -8.86 -0.28
N SER A 152 -12.56 -8.25 -0.99
CA SER A 152 -11.15 -8.61 -0.90
C SER A 152 -10.57 -8.47 0.50
N ASN A 153 -11.00 -7.44 1.25
CA ASN A 153 -10.60 -7.28 2.65
C ASN A 153 -11.11 -8.44 3.51
N ILE A 154 -12.34 -8.92 3.29
CA ILE A 154 -12.83 -10.13 3.95
C ILE A 154 -11.98 -11.34 3.55
N GLY A 155 -11.71 -11.55 2.26
CA GLY A 155 -10.91 -12.70 1.81
C GLY A 155 -9.50 -12.75 2.41
N THR A 156 -8.89 -11.59 2.69
CA THR A 156 -7.58 -11.50 3.36
C THR A 156 -7.60 -12.06 4.78
N THR A 157 -8.74 -11.92 5.49
CA THR A 157 -8.87 -12.43 6.86
C THR A 157 -8.85 -13.96 6.92
N THR A 158 -9.24 -14.64 5.84
CA THR A 158 -9.13 -16.10 5.76
C THR A 158 -7.67 -16.56 5.80
N THR A 159 -6.75 -15.81 5.17
CA THR A 159 -5.31 -16.07 5.29
C THR A 159 -4.84 -15.94 6.73
N SER A 160 -5.30 -14.92 7.46
CA SER A 160 -4.97 -14.76 8.89
C SER A 160 -5.50 -15.92 9.74
N ILE A 161 -6.70 -16.42 9.45
CA ILE A 161 -7.28 -17.57 10.16
C ILE A 161 -6.48 -18.86 9.87
N LEU A 162 -6.14 -19.11 8.60
CA LEU A 162 -5.31 -20.28 8.23
C LEU A 162 -3.93 -20.22 8.88
N ALA A 163 -3.28 -19.04 8.88
CA ALA A 163 -1.99 -18.84 9.54
C ALA A 163 -2.09 -19.04 11.06
N ALA A 164 -3.17 -18.57 11.69
CA ALA A 164 -3.42 -18.80 13.10
C ALA A 164 -3.62 -20.29 13.42
N MET A 165 -4.36 -21.03 12.59
CA MET A 165 -4.55 -22.48 12.74
C MET A 165 -3.26 -23.29 12.55
N ALA A 166 -2.30 -22.76 11.79
CA ALA A 166 -0.98 -23.35 11.63
C ALA A 166 0.00 -23.01 12.78
N SER A 167 -0.41 -22.18 13.75
CA SER A 167 0.45 -21.80 14.87
C SER A 167 0.60 -22.93 15.90
N PRO A 168 1.76 -23.05 16.59
CA PRO A 168 1.96 -24.02 17.65
C PRO A 168 0.90 -23.94 18.76
N GLY A 169 0.56 -25.07 19.39
CA GLY A 169 -0.54 -25.17 20.37
C GLY A 169 -0.48 -24.15 21.52
N GLU A 170 0.71 -23.75 21.95
CA GLU A 170 0.91 -22.74 23.01
C GLU A 170 0.46 -21.33 22.60
N THR A 171 0.58 -20.97 21.31
CA THR A 171 0.20 -19.65 20.77
C THR A 171 -1.10 -19.67 19.97
N LEU A 172 -1.66 -20.85 19.71
CA LEU A 172 -2.85 -21.05 18.89
C LEU A 172 -4.03 -20.18 19.34
N ALA A 173 -4.31 -20.14 20.65
CA ALA A 173 -5.42 -19.35 21.19
C ALA A 173 -5.24 -17.84 20.93
N GLN A 174 -4.02 -17.33 21.10
CA GLN A 174 -3.70 -15.91 20.90
C GLN A 174 -3.72 -15.54 19.41
N SER A 175 -3.10 -16.36 18.55
CA SER A 175 -3.10 -16.16 17.11
C SER A 175 -4.52 -16.20 16.53
N LEU A 176 -5.34 -17.16 16.98
CA LEU A 176 -6.73 -17.30 16.52
C LEU A 176 -7.59 -16.13 17.00
N GLN A 177 -7.41 -15.67 18.24
CA GLN A 177 -8.09 -14.48 18.76
C GLN A 177 -7.80 -13.26 17.88
N ILE A 178 -6.54 -12.99 17.55
CA ILE A 178 -6.16 -11.86 16.69
C ILE A 178 -6.76 -12.03 15.28
N ALA A 179 -6.71 -13.23 14.71
CA ALA A 179 -7.30 -13.52 13.40
C ALA A 179 -8.82 -13.30 13.38
N LEU A 180 -9.54 -13.73 14.41
CA LEU A 180 -10.97 -13.50 14.55
C LEU A 180 -11.30 -12.02 14.79
N CYS A 181 -10.51 -11.30 15.58
CA CYS A 181 -10.64 -9.85 15.71
C CYS A 181 -10.53 -9.18 14.33
N HIS A 182 -9.56 -9.59 13.50
CA HIS A 182 -9.40 -9.07 12.15
C HIS A 182 -10.59 -9.41 11.24
N PHE A 183 -11.11 -10.65 11.31
CA PHE A 183 -12.31 -11.07 10.58
C PHE A 183 -13.53 -10.23 10.96
N PHE A 184 -13.86 -10.15 12.26
CA PHE A 184 -15.03 -9.43 12.75
C PHE A 184 -14.92 -7.92 12.51
N PHE A 185 -13.74 -7.32 12.68
CA PHE A 185 -13.52 -5.91 12.38
C PHE A 185 -13.89 -5.57 10.93
N ASN A 186 -13.46 -6.39 9.96
CA ASN A 186 -13.79 -6.19 8.55
C ASN A 186 -15.29 -6.39 8.28
N ILE A 187 -15.90 -7.43 8.85
CA ILE A 187 -17.33 -7.71 8.67
C ILE A 187 -18.21 -6.60 9.26
N PHE A 188 -17.97 -6.20 10.51
CA PHE A 188 -18.71 -5.11 11.14
C PHE A 188 -18.49 -3.78 10.43
N GLY A 189 -17.26 -3.49 9.98
CA GLY A 189 -16.96 -2.32 9.17
C GLY A 189 -17.80 -2.29 7.89
N ILE A 190 -17.93 -3.41 7.18
CA ILE A 190 -18.76 -3.50 5.98
C ILE A 190 -20.23 -3.32 6.33
N ILE A 191 -20.75 -3.97 7.37
CA ILE A 191 -22.15 -3.86 7.79
C ILE A 191 -22.51 -2.42 8.20
N ILE A 192 -21.59 -1.67 8.80
CA ILE A 192 -21.82 -0.28 9.20
C ILE A 192 -21.77 0.65 7.98
N TRP A 193 -20.75 0.52 7.12
CA TRP A 193 -20.45 1.53 6.09
C TRP A 193 -21.04 1.25 4.71
N TYR A 194 -21.34 -0.01 4.36
CA TYR A 194 -21.78 -0.38 3.02
C TYR A 194 -23.30 -0.30 2.77
N PRO A 195 -24.19 -0.76 3.68
CA PRO A 195 -25.63 -0.75 3.47
C PRO A 195 -26.21 0.65 3.30
N ILE A 196 -25.68 1.64 4.02
CA ILE A 196 -26.18 3.02 4.03
C ILE A 196 -25.58 3.79 2.82
N PRO A 197 -26.38 4.19 1.80
CA PRO A 197 -25.85 4.79 0.58
C PRO A 197 -25.06 6.08 0.81
N PHE A 198 -25.44 6.87 1.82
CA PHE A 198 -24.73 8.10 2.18
C PHE A 198 -23.33 7.84 2.77
N MET A 199 -23.12 6.70 3.44
CA MET A 199 -21.83 6.34 4.06
C MET A 199 -20.82 5.76 3.07
N ARG A 200 -21.19 5.61 1.78
CA ARG A 200 -20.28 5.22 0.68
C ARG A 200 -19.35 6.39 0.27
N LEU A 201 -18.75 7.03 1.26
CA LEU A 201 -17.80 8.13 1.17
C LEU A 201 -16.59 7.79 0.27
N PRO A 202 -16.00 6.57 0.30
CA PRO A 202 -14.80 6.26 -0.48
C PRO A 202 -15.00 6.43 -1.99
N ILE A 203 -16.19 6.14 -2.53
CA ILE A 203 -16.51 6.33 -3.96
C ILE A 203 -16.42 7.81 -4.33
N ARG A 204 -17.00 8.69 -3.49
CA ARG A 204 -16.99 10.14 -3.70
C ARG A 204 -15.59 10.72 -3.57
N LEU A 205 -14.83 10.25 -2.58
CA LEU A 205 -13.44 10.65 -2.38
C LEU A 205 -12.55 10.23 -3.56
N ALA A 206 -12.68 9.00 -4.03
CA ALA A 206 -11.93 8.50 -5.18
C ALA A 206 -12.21 9.32 -6.45
N ARG A 207 -13.49 9.62 -6.73
CA ARG A 207 -13.86 10.48 -7.87
C ARG A 207 -13.33 11.91 -7.71
N GLY A 208 -13.46 12.49 -6.52
CA GLY A 208 -12.96 13.83 -6.21
C GLY A 208 -11.44 13.95 -6.34
N LEU A 209 -10.71 13.01 -5.76
CA LEU A 209 -9.25 12.93 -5.82
C LEU A 209 -8.78 12.70 -7.26
N GLY A 210 -9.42 11.77 -7.98
CA GLY A 210 -9.11 11.49 -9.39
C GLY A 210 -9.28 12.72 -10.29
N ASN A 211 -10.38 13.46 -10.15
CA ASN A 211 -10.62 14.69 -10.91
C ASN A 211 -9.59 15.78 -10.63
N ARG A 212 -9.12 15.90 -9.37
CA ARG A 212 -8.07 16.85 -9.00
C ARG A 212 -6.72 16.44 -9.56
N THR A 213 -6.38 15.16 -9.49
CA THR A 213 -5.16 14.60 -10.08
C THR A 213 -5.13 14.74 -11.59
N ALA A 214 -6.27 14.54 -12.27
CA ALA A 214 -6.39 14.72 -13.71
C ALA A 214 -6.10 16.18 -14.13
N LYS A 215 -6.49 17.15 -13.29
CA LYS A 215 -6.24 18.58 -13.51
C LYS A 215 -4.82 19.01 -13.15
N TYR A 216 -4.26 18.46 -12.07
CA TYR A 216 -2.96 18.84 -11.52
C TYR A 216 -2.10 17.60 -11.33
N ARG A 217 -1.30 17.21 -12.33
CA ARG A 217 -0.52 15.95 -12.31
C ARG A 217 0.44 15.85 -11.11
N TRP A 218 1.05 16.97 -10.70
CA TRP A 218 1.96 17.04 -9.55
C TRP A 218 1.26 16.72 -8.21
N PHE A 219 -0.06 16.90 -8.14
CA PHE A 219 -0.85 16.59 -6.96
C PHE A 219 -0.82 15.09 -6.61
N ALA A 220 -0.71 14.19 -7.60
CA ALA A 220 -0.56 12.76 -7.34
C ALA A 220 0.72 12.45 -6.56
N ILE A 221 1.85 13.06 -6.97
CA ILE A 221 3.14 12.86 -6.33
C ILE A 221 3.11 13.42 -4.91
N LEU A 222 2.58 14.65 -4.75
CA LEU A 222 2.41 15.25 -3.43
C LEU A 222 1.53 14.38 -2.53
N TYR A 223 0.40 13.89 -3.04
CA TYR A 223 -0.50 13.02 -2.30
C TYR A 223 0.20 11.74 -1.83
N LEU A 224 0.98 11.09 -2.69
CA LEU A 224 1.74 9.90 -2.33
C LEU A 224 2.79 10.19 -1.25
N ILE A 225 3.58 11.25 -1.40
CA ILE A 225 4.57 11.66 -0.39
C ILE A 225 3.89 11.99 0.93
N LEU A 226 2.78 12.72 0.88
CA LEU A 226 2.06 13.12 2.08
C LEU A 226 1.48 11.90 2.82
N CYS A 227 0.74 11.04 2.11
CA CYS A 227 0.01 9.92 2.71
C CYS A 227 0.92 8.74 3.12
N PHE A 228 1.96 8.43 2.35
CA PHE A 228 2.82 7.27 2.61
C PHE A 228 4.11 7.59 3.37
N LEU A 229 4.56 8.85 3.37
CA LEU A 229 5.80 9.24 4.04
C LEU A 229 5.55 10.23 5.18
N VAL A 230 5.03 11.42 4.87
CA VAL A 230 4.97 12.52 5.86
C VAL A 230 3.99 12.23 6.98
N ILE A 231 2.76 11.79 6.67
CA ILE A 231 1.74 11.50 7.70
C ILE A 231 2.21 10.36 8.62
N PRO A 232 2.60 9.17 8.13
CA PRO A 232 3.07 8.09 9.00
C PRO A 232 4.30 8.47 9.84
N LEU A 233 5.30 9.15 9.24
CA LEU A 233 6.48 9.61 9.98
C LEU A 233 6.14 10.65 11.03
N SER A 234 5.21 11.57 10.74
CA SER A 234 4.77 12.56 11.72
C SER A 234 4.04 11.92 12.90
N VAL A 235 3.15 10.96 12.65
CA VAL A 235 2.44 10.23 13.70
C VAL A 235 3.42 9.39 14.52
N PHE A 236 4.37 8.71 13.87
CA PHE A 236 5.42 7.97 14.55
C PHE A 236 6.31 8.88 15.41
N GLY A 237 6.79 9.99 14.87
CA GLY A 237 7.60 10.97 15.60
C GLY A 237 6.87 11.56 16.81
N LEU A 238 5.59 11.92 16.64
CA LEU A 238 4.74 12.38 17.74
C LEU A 238 4.49 11.28 18.78
N SER A 239 4.34 10.03 18.35
CA SER A 239 4.18 8.89 19.26
C SER A 239 5.42 8.62 20.08
N VAL A 240 6.63 8.81 19.53
CA VAL A 240 7.91 8.68 20.25
C VAL A 240 8.10 9.82 21.25
N ALA A 241 7.62 11.03 20.95
CA ALA A 241 7.67 12.18 21.85
C ALA A 241 6.74 12.05 23.08
N GLY A 242 5.89 11.02 23.13
CA GLY A 242 5.00 10.71 24.24
C GLY A 242 3.53 11.00 23.95
N TRP A 243 2.65 10.26 24.64
CA TRP A 243 1.21 10.30 24.37
C TRP A 243 0.59 11.69 24.59
N GLN A 244 1.13 12.48 25.52
CA GLN A 244 0.67 13.84 25.80
C GLN A 244 0.88 14.77 24.60
N VAL A 245 2.03 14.67 23.93
CA VAL A 245 2.34 15.47 22.73
C VAL A 245 1.50 15.00 21.56
N LEU A 246 1.35 13.69 21.40
CA LEU A 246 0.49 13.11 20.36
C LEU A 246 -0.96 13.60 20.48
N VAL A 247 -1.53 13.60 21.69
CA VAL A 247 -2.89 14.12 21.93
C VAL A 247 -2.93 15.64 21.78
N GLY A 248 -1.96 16.35 22.34
CA GLY A 248 -1.89 17.81 22.32
C GLY A 248 -1.79 18.41 20.92
N VAL A 249 -1.08 17.74 20.00
CA VAL A 249 -0.95 18.15 18.60
C VAL A 249 -2.02 17.50 17.72
N GLY A 250 -2.30 16.22 17.93
CA GLY A 250 -3.21 15.44 17.10
C GLY A 250 -4.67 15.87 17.23
N VAL A 251 -5.16 16.13 18.45
CA VAL A 251 -6.56 16.51 18.68
C VAL A 251 -6.91 17.81 17.97
N PRO A 252 -6.16 18.92 18.12
CA PRO A 252 -6.46 20.16 17.39
C PRO A 252 -6.49 19.99 15.87
N ILE A 253 -5.56 19.21 15.30
CA ILE A 253 -5.52 18.95 13.85
C ILE A 253 -6.77 18.19 13.40
N ILE A 254 -7.13 17.12 14.11
CA ILE A 254 -8.34 16.34 13.80
C ILE A 254 -9.59 17.20 13.94
N THR A 255 -9.69 18.00 15.02
CA THR A 255 -10.81 18.92 15.24
C THR A 255 -10.93 19.93 14.11
N LEU A 256 -9.83 20.53 13.64
CA LEU A 256 -9.83 21.46 12.50
C LEU A 256 -10.28 20.78 11.20
N ILE A 257 -9.83 19.55 10.94
CA ILE A 257 -10.25 18.77 9.76
C ILE A 257 -11.75 18.49 9.83
N VAL A 258 -12.25 18.03 10.97
CA VAL A 258 -13.68 17.74 11.18
C VAL A 258 -14.53 19.00 10.99
N ILE A 259 -14.13 20.13 11.59
CA ILE A 259 -14.81 21.42 11.42
C ILE A 259 -14.83 21.82 9.93
N THR A 260 -13.70 21.71 9.24
CA THR A 260 -13.60 22.06 7.81
C THR A 260 -14.52 21.18 6.96
N VAL A 261 -14.58 19.87 7.25
CA VAL A 261 -15.48 18.93 6.58
C VAL A 261 -16.95 19.29 6.85
N ILE A 262 -17.30 19.57 8.11
CA ILE A 262 -18.67 19.98 8.49
C ILE A 262 -19.07 21.26 7.75
N ILE A 263 -18.21 22.28 7.75
CA ILE A 263 -18.43 23.54 7.05
C ILE A 263 -18.65 23.29 5.55
N ASN A 264 -17.80 22.50 4.90
CA ASN A 264 -17.95 22.17 3.47
C ASN A 264 -19.25 21.40 3.19
N VAL A 265 -19.65 20.49 4.07
CA VAL A 265 -20.92 19.76 3.94
C VAL A 265 -22.12 20.70 4.14
N MET A 266 -22.05 21.63 5.10
CA MET A 266 -23.09 22.63 5.33
C MET A 266 -23.20 23.64 4.19
N GLN A 267 -22.08 24.06 3.59
CA GLN A 267 -22.08 24.88 2.37
C GLN A 267 -22.83 24.17 1.23
N SER A 268 -22.64 22.85 1.09
CA SER A 268 -23.26 22.02 0.06
C SER A 268 -24.75 21.72 0.30
N ARG A 269 -25.18 21.52 1.56
CA ARG A 269 -26.55 21.09 1.87
C ARG A 269 -27.47 22.19 2.38
N SER A 270 -26.96 23.17 3.11
CA SER A 270 -27.78 24.18 3.79
C SER A 270 -27.01 25.52 3.98
N PRO A 271 -26.69 26.24 2.88
CA PRO A 271 -25.91 27.49 2.95
C PRO A 271 -26.60 28.61 3.75
N ARG A 272 -27.90 28.49 4.01
CA ARG A 272 -28.70 29.47 4.77
C ARG A 272 -28.30 29.56 6.24
N PHE A 273 -27.90 28.46 6.88
CA PHE A 273 -27.53 28.42 8.31
C PHE A 273 -26.09 28.87 8.59
N LEU A 274 -25.29 29.11 7.56
CA LEU A 274 -23.88 29.47 7.71
C LEU A 274 -23.69 31.00 7.67
N PRO A 275 -22.90 31.58 8.61
CA PRO A 275 -22.57 33.01 8.57
C PRO A 275 -21.86 33.37 7.26
N LYS A 276 -22.05 34.61 6.78
CA LYS A 276 -21.58 35.06 5.45
C LYS A 276 -20.09 34.79 5.20
N VAL A 277 -19.24 34.91 6.23
CA VAL A 277 -17.78 34.70 6.16
C VAL A 277 -17.39 33.25 5.89
N LEU A 278 -18.20 32.28 6.31
CA LEU A 278 -17.91 30.85 6.15
C LEU A 278 -18.60 30.26 4.91
N ARG A 279 -19.42 31.01 4.18
CA ARG A 279 -20.09 30.52 2.95
C ARG A 279 -19.12 30.31 1.80
N ASN A 280 -18.05 31.08 1.80
CA ASN A 280 -16.98 31.08 0.81
C ASN A 280 -15.65 31.23 1.55
N TRP A 281 -14.69 30.37 1.25
CA TRP A 281 -13.35 30.43 1.82
C TRP A 281 -12.48 31.57 1.25
N GLU A 282 -13.11 32.65 0.76
CA GLU A 282 -12.44 33.82 0.18
C GLU A 282 -11.71 34.67 1.23
N PHE A 283 -12.07 34.53 2.51
CA PHE A 283 -11.33 35.13 3.62
C PHE A 283 -9.90 34.56 3.75
N LEU A 284 -9.65 33.31 3.33
CA LEU A 284 -8.31 32.73 3.42
C LEU A 284 -7.40 33.19 2.27
N PRO A 285 -6.08 33.29 2.52
CA PRO A 285 -5.11 33.58 1.47
C PRO A 285 -5.26 32.62 0.29
N LYS A 286 -5.11 33.14 -0.94
CA LYS A 286 -5.22 32.38 -2.19
C LYS A 286 -4.50 31.02 -2.21
N PRO A 287 -3.28 30.83 -1.66
CA PRO A 287 -2.62 29.51 -1.64
C PRO A 287 -3.25 28.47 -0.70
N LEU A 288 -4.09 28.88 0.26
CA LEU A 288 -4.76 27.99 1.22
C LEU A 288 -6.12 27.48 0.71
N HIS A 289 -6.75 28.19 -0.23
CA HIS A 289 -8.04 27.80 -0.81
C HIS A 289 -7.97 27.45 -2.31
N SER A 290 -6.91 27.84 -3.03
CA SER A 290 -6.73 27.54 -4.45
C SER A 290 -5.42 26.82 -4.75
N MET A 291 -5.50 25.79 -5.60
CA MET A 291 -4.34 25.03 -6.10
C MET A 291 -3.62 25.71 -7.27
N LYS A 292 -4.23 26.74 -7.89
CA LYS A 292 -3.67 27.49 -9.03
C LYS A 292 -2.27 28.11 -8.79
N PRO A 293 -2.00 28.79 -7.65
CA PRO A 293 -0.68 29.37 -7.41
C PRO A 293 0.42 28.30 -7.25
N TRP A 294 0.10 27.17 -6.62
CA TRP A 294 1.01 26.04 -6.49
C TRP A 294 1.33 25.40 -7.84
N ASP A 295 0.32 25.24 -8.68
CA ASP A 295 0.49 24.72 -10.04
C ASP A 295 1.42 25.60 -10.88
N ALA A 296 1.28 26.93 -10.79
CA ALA A 296 2.17 27.87 -11.46
C ALA A 296 3.61 27.80 -10.93
N ALA A 297 3.79 27.61 -9.61
CA ALA A 297 5.11 27.48 -8.99
C ALA A 297 5.81 26.17 -9.39
N VAL A 298 5.08 25.05 -9.36
CA VAL A 298 5.59 23.73 -9.78
C VAL A 298 5.95 23.75 -11.27
N THR A 299 5.06 24.29 -12.11
CA THR A 299 5.29 24.39 -13.57
C THR A 299 6.51 25.24 -13.90
N LYS A 300 6.73 26.36 -13.19
CA LYS A 300 7.95 27.16 -13.35
C LYS A 300 9.20 26.40 -12.92
N SER A 301 9.11 25.63 -11.83
CA SER A 301 10.24 24.85 -11.31
C SER A 301 10.60 23.67 -12.21
N THR A 302 9.61 22.99 -12.82
CA THR A 302 9.84 21.90 -13.77
C THR A 302 10.33 22.40 -15.12
N LEU A 303 9.86 23.56 -15.61
CA LEU A 303 10.39 24.24 -16.80
C LEU A 303 11.82 24.75 -16.60
N PHE A 304 12.16 25.21 -15.39
CA PHE A 304 13.54 25.57 -15.04
C PHE A 304 14.45 24.34 -15.17
N CYS A 305 14.03 23.18 -14.64
CA CYS A 305 14.76 21.92 -14.81
C CYS A 305 14.88 21.49 -16.29
N GLY A 306 13.83 21.68 -17.09
CA GLY A 306 13.86 21.44 -18.55
C GLY A 306 14.81 22.34 -19.33
N ARG A 307 15.06 23.58 -18.87
CA ARG A 307 15.99 24.53 -19.48
C ARG A 307 17.47 24.20 -19.23
N TYR A 308 17.79 23.55 -18.11
CA TYR A 308 19.15 23.13 -17.78
C TYR A 308 19.45 21.66 -18.14
N CYS A 309 18.44 20.81 -18.31
CA CYS A 309 18.60 19.44 -18.80
C CYS A 309 18.60 19.31 -20.33
N CYS A 310 18.36 20.38 -21.10
CA CYS A 310 18.34 20.34 -22.55
C CYS A 310 19.59 20.97 -23.18
N GLY A 311 20.74 20.30 -23.03
CA GLY A 311 21.97 20.64 -23.75
C GLY A 311 21.99 20.23 -25.23
N CYS A 312 20.96 19.56 -25.76
CA CYS A 312 21.03 18.94 -27.09
C CYS A 312 19.83 19.15 -28.04
N CYS A 313 18.81 19.95 -27.74
CA CYS A 313 17.72 20.17 -28.71
C CYS A 313 17.48 21.64 -29.05
N LYS A 314 18.13 22.09 -30.15
CA LYS A 314 17.58 23.12 -31.02
C LYS A 314 16.26 22.59 -31.60
N CYS A 315 15.13 22.77 -30.91
CA CYS A 315 13.83 22.56 -31.53
C CYS A 315 12.76 23.38 -30.82
N SER A 316 12.43 24.56 -31.38
CA SER A 316 11.29 25.39 -30.95
C SER A 316 9.93 24.73 -31.20
N SER A 317 9.90 23.54 -31.80
CA SER A 317 8.68 22.78 -32.14
C SER A 317 8.18 21.87 -31.01
N CYS A 318 9.04 21.43 -30.08
CA CYS A 318 8.63 20.48 -29.02
C CYS A 318 7.78 21.11 -27.91
N CYS A 319 7.90 22.42 -27.64
CA CYS A 319 7.10 23.08 -26.60
C CYS A 319 5.71 23.54 -27.07
N ARG A 320 5.37 23.37 -28.36
CA ARG A 320 4.06 23.78 -28.91
C ARG A 320 3.09 22.61 -29.12
N LYS A 321 3.47 21.38 -28.73
CA LYS A 321 2.59 20.21 -28.87
C LYS A 321 1.62 20.00 -27.70
N ASP A 322 1.84 20.65 -26.55
CA ASP A 322 0.95 20.54 -25.39
C ASP A 322 -0.39 21.28 -25.59
N GLU A 323 -0.53 22.15 -26.60
CA GLU A 323 -1.80 22.82 -26.93
C GLU A 323 -2.68 22.00 -27.89
N GLU A 324 -2.10 21.16 -28.75
CA GLU A 324 -2.87 20.34 -29.72
C GLU A 324 -3.41 19.03 -29.13
N GLU A 325 -2.77 18.46 -28.09
CA GLU A 325 -3.29 17.27 -27.40
C GLU A 325 -4.61 17.54 -26.65
N GLY A 326 -4.90 18.82 -26.33
CA GLY A 326 -6.18 19.25 -25.76
C GLY A 326 -7.37 19.17 -26.72
N GLU A 327 -7.14 19.26 -28.04
CA GLU A 327 -8.21 19.12 -29.04
C GLU A 327 -8.45 17.66 -29.45
N VAL A 328 -7.41 16.82 -29.47
CA VAL A 328 -7.56 15.38 -29.77
C VAL A 328 -8.34 14.67 -28.66
N SER A 329 -8.14 15.05 -27.39
CA SER A 329 -8.93 14.53 -26.26
C SER A 329 -10.40 14.97 -26.32
N ARG A 330 -10.70 16.19 -26.78
CA ARG A 330 -12.08 16.65 -27.02
C ARG A 330 -12.77 15.91 -28.18
N ARG A 331 -12.02 15.50 -29.21
CA ARG A 331 -12.58 14.74 -30.35
C ARG A 331 -12.80 13.26 -30.02
N SER A 332 -11.93 12.65 -29.22
CA SER A 332 -12.12 11.28 -28.71
C SER A 332 -13.30 11.19 -27.73
N SER A 333 -13.54 12.23 -26.91
CA SER A 333 -14.74 12.29 -26.04
C SER A 333 -16.05 12.44 -26.82
N LYS A 334 -16.04 13.00 -28.04
CA LYS A 334 -17.23 13.11 -28.91
C LYS A 334 -17.51 11.86 -29.75
N SER A 335 -16.53 10.96 -29.91
CA SER A 335 -16.70 9.72 -30.69
C SER A 335 -17.15 8.52 -29.84
N LEU A 336 -17.28 8.69 -28.53
CA LEU A 336 -17.77 7.68 -27.58
C LEU A 336 -19.20 7.96 -27.08
N GLU A 337 -19.88 8.96 -27.64
CA GLU A 337 -21.35 9.10 -27.58
C GLU A 337 -21.96 8.15 -28.62
N GLY A 338 -22.09 6.87 -28.25
CA GLY A 338 -22.58 5.85 -29.16
C GLY A 338 -22.82 4.51 -28.49
N HIS A 339 -23.38 4.53 -27.27
CA HIS A 339 -24.15 3.43 -26.71
C HIS A 339 -24.99 3.98 -25.56
N ASP A 340 -26.17 4.50 -25.92
CA ASP A 340 -27.23 4.80 -24.97
C ASP A 340 -27.62 3.53 -24.23
N ASN A 341 -27.35 3.51 -22.92
CA ASN A 341 -27.86 2.51 -22.01
C ASN A 341 -29.10 3.12 -21.33
N PRO A 342 -30.32 2.61 -21.57
CA PRO A 342 -31.57 3.24 -21.13
C PRO A 342 -31.86 3.14 -19.62
N ALA A 343 -30.86 2.89 -18.78
CA ALA A 343 -31.02 2.67 -17.35
C ALA A 343 -30.63 3.88 -16.45
N LEU A 344 -30.30 5.03 -17.04
CA LEU A 344 -29.79 6.20 -16.29
C LEU A 344 -30.68 7.46 -16.32
N SER A 345 -31.91 7.41 -16.84
CA SER A 345 -32.77 8.59 -17.03
C SER A 345 -34.02 8.66 -16.14
N MET A 346 -34.09 7.95 -15.01
CA MET A 346 -35.29 7.96 -14.15
C MET A 346 -35.10 8.43 -12.70
N ASP A 347 -34.20 9.37 -12.43
CA ASP A 347 -34.20 10.09 -11.15
C ASP A 347 -33.58 11.49 -11.32
N GLY A 348 -34.37 12.48 -11.72
CA GLY A 348 -33.89 13.86 -11.88
C GLY A 348 -34.95 14.94 -12.05
N ASP A 349 -35.99 14.72 -12.86
CA ASP A 349 -36.93 15.79 -13.22
C ASP A 349 -38.34 15.55 -12.68
N LYS A 350 -38.53 15.83 -11.38
CA LYS A 350 -39.84 16.20 -10.82
C LYS A 350 -39.65 17.17 -9.66
N LYS A 351 -39.43 18.45 -9.96
CA LYS A 351 -39.76 19.62 -9.11
C LYS A 351 -39.30 20.90 -9.80
N GLU A 352 -40.10 21.41 -10.73
CA GLU A 352 -40.27 22.85 -11.01
C GLU A 352 -41.23 23.01 -12.20
N GLU A 353 -42.53 22.83 -11.96
CA GLU A 353 -43.58 23.43 -12.79
C GLU A 353 -44.90 23.34 -12.03
N ASN A 354 -45.23 24.41 -11.30
CA ASN A 354 -46.58 24.89 -11.03
C ASN A 354 -46.52 26.06 -10.07
N THR A 355 -46.56 27.28 -10.61
CA THR A 355 -47.18 28.49 -10.02
C THR A 355 -47.08 29.63 -11.02
N ASN A 356 -47.97 29.59 -12.02
CA ASN A 356 -48.44 30.78 -12.72
C ASN A 356 -49.89 31.00 -12.27
N PHE A 357 -50.10 31.96 -11.37
CA PHE A 357 -51.14 32.99 -11.39
C PHE A 357 -50.89 33.98 -10.26
#